data_AF-A0AAN5YX86-F1
#
_entry.id   AF-A0AAN5YX86-F1
#
_cell.length_a   1.000
_cell.length_b   1.000
_cell.length_c   1.000
_cell.angle_alpha   90.00
_cell.angle_beta   90.00
_cell.angle_gamma   90.00
#
_symmetry.space_group_name_H-M   'P 1'
#
loop_
_entity.id
_entity.type
_entity.pdbx_description
1 polymer ?
#
loop_
_entity_poly.entity_id
_entity_poly.type
_entity_poly.pdbx_seq_one_letter_code
_entity_poly.pdbx_strand_id
1 'polypeptide(L)'
;VWGIVERNQLFHGIDPEHHEYRRRAHLAEIVALLGPPPKELLACGKLSNKFFTDEGTFIDGIDLPASNSLEEMETLLEGDEKKRFLEFMRKMLQWAPERRSTAGEPFQDDWLQQKA
;
A
#
# COMPACT_ATOMS: atom_id res chain seq x y z
N VAL A 1 -9.52 -5.26 -4.37
CA VAL A 1 -9.40 -6.63 -3.82
C VAL A 1 -9.44 -6.59 -2.30
N TRP A 2 -8.47 -5.95 -1.63
CA TRP A 2 -8.46 -5.83 -0.16
C TRP A 2 -9.83 -5.48 0.46
N GLY A 3 -10.44 -4.34 0.09
CA GLY A 3 -11.71 -3.95 0.68
C GLY A 3 -12.93 -4.80 0.34
N ILE A 4 -12.79 -5.73 -0.61
CA ILE A 4 -13.82 -6.75 -0.86
C ILE A 4 -13.63 -7.91 0.11
N VAL A 5 -12.39 -8.35 0.30
CA VAL A 5 -12.02 -9.44 1.20
C VAL A 5 -12.20 -9.03 2.65
N GLU A 6 -11.47 -8.00 3.10
CA GLU A 6 -11.43 -7.51 4.49
C GLU A 6 -12.68 -6.71 4.89
N ARG A 7 -13.51 -6.32 3.92
CA ARG A 7 -14.64 -5.37 4.10
C ARG A 7 -14.23 -4.03 4.73
N ASN A 8 -12.95 -3.70 4.65
CA ASN A 8 -12.35 -2.48 5.17
C ASN A 8 -11.40 -1.83 4.16
N GLN A 9 -11.12 -0.54 4.29
CA GLN A 9 -10.14 0.13 3.44
C GLN A 9 -8.72 -0.11 3.96
N LEU A 10 -7.80 -0.39 3.03
CA LEU A 10 -6.38 -0.51 3.37
C LEU A 10 -5.77 0.86 3.71
N PHE A 11 -6.21 1.89 2.98
CA PHE A 11 -5.79 3.28 3.17
C PHE A 11 -7.03 4.16 3.27
N HIS A 12 -7.10 4.97 4.32
CA HIS A 12 -8.18 5.92 4.56
C HIS A 12 -7.77 7.32 4.12
N GLY A 13 -6.49 7.66 4.31
CA GLY A 13 -5.92 8.97 3.98
C GLY A 13 -6.56 10.12 4.74
N ILE A 14 -7.08 9.84 5.94
CA ILE A 14 -7.69 10.84 6.82
C ILE A 14 -6.61 11.56 7.59
N ASP A 15 -6.58 12.86 7.40
CA ASP A 15 -5.65 13.76 8.02
C ASP A 15 -5.92 13.89 9.53
N PRO A 16 -4.93 13.65 10.41
CA PRO A 16 -5.15 13.70 11.86
C PRO A 16 -5.44 15.13 12.35
N GLU A 17 -5.01 16.16 11.64
CA GLU A 17 -5.22 17.56 12.02
C GLU A 17 -6.51 18.13 11.44
N HIS A 18 -6.86 17.74 10.21
CA HIS A 18 -8.03 18.29 9.51
C HIS A 18 -9.26 17.38 9.53
N HIS A 19 -9.11 16.12 9.94
CA HIS A 19 -10.16 15.10 9.96
C HIS A 19 -10.86 14.90 8.60
N GLU A 20 -10.13 15.12 7.51
CA GLU A 20 -10.63 14.96 6.14
C GLU A 20 -9.58 14.29 5.25
N TYR A 21 -10.00 13.82 4.08
CA TYR A 21 -9.08 13.20 3.13
C TYR A 21 -8.04 14.21 2.64
N ARG A 22 -6.75 13.91 2.86
CA ARG A 22 -5.64 14.68 2.29
C ARG A 22 -4.58 13.77 1.71
N ARG A 23 -3.97 14.21 0.60
CA ARG A 23 -2.89 13.47 -0.09
C ARG A 23 -1.72 13.13 0.84
N ARG A 24 -1.41 14.00 1.80
CA ARG A 24 -0.32 13.82 2.76
C ARG A 24 -0.54 12.62 3.68
N ALA A 25 -1.75 12.52 4.25
CA ALA A 25 -2.14 11.41 5.11
C ALA A 25 -2.19 10.10 4.32
N HIS A 26 -2.73 10.13 3.10
CA HIS A 26 -2.75 8.96 2.25
C HIS A 26 -1.33 8.47 1.90
N LEU A 27 -0.41 9.37 1.56
CA LEU A 27 0.98 9.01 1.29
C LEU A 27 1.69 8.49 2.55
N ALA A 28 1.44 9.09 3.71
CA ALA A 28 1.98 8.62 4.98
C ALA A 28 1.56 7.17 5.29
N GLU A 29 0.29 6.81 5.06
CA GLU A 29 -0.19 5.43 5.23
C GLU A 29 0.48 4.45 4.24
N ILE A 30 0.68 4.86 2.99
CA ILE A 30 1.39 4.01 2.01
C ILE A 30 2.85 3.81 2.44
N VAL A 31 3.53 4.86 2.90
CA VAL A 31 4.91 4.79 3.39
C VAL A 31 5.01 3.94 4.64
N ALA A 32 4.05 4.03 5.56
CA ALA A 32 4.02 3.19 6.75
C ALA A 32 3.87 1.71 6.39
N LEU A 33 3.10 1.36 5.35
CA LEU A 33 2.90 -0.03 4.94
C LEU A 33 4.04 -0.59 4.06
N LEU A 34 4.50 0.19 3.08
CA LEU A 34 5.44 -0.27 2.05
C LEU A 34 6.89 0.14 2.32
N GLY A 35 7.12 0.98 3.32
CA GLY A 35 8.39 1.66 3.53
C GLY A 35 8.60 2.84 2.55
N PRO A 36 9.80 3.46 2.59
CA PRO A 36 10.08 4.64 1.78
C PRO A 36 10.02 4.33 0.27
N PRO A 37 9.55 5.28 -0.55
CA PRO A 37 9.50 5.10 -2.00
C PRO A 37 10.91 4.99 -2.61
N PRO A 38 11.07 4.23 -3.71
CA PRO A 38 12.33 4.16 -4.44
C PRO A 38 12.76 5.55 -4.97
N LYS A 39 14.08 5.80 -4.99
CA LYS A 39 14.63 7.10 -5.43
C LYS A 39 14.32 7.39 -6.90
N GLU A 40 14.26 6.36 -7.73
CA GLU A 40 13.91 6.48 -9.14
C GLU A 40 12.48 7.01 -9.32
N LEU A 41 11.56 6.59 -8.45
CA LEU A 41 10.19 7.09 -8.44
C LEU A 41 10.15 8.56 -8.01
N LEU A 42 10.91 8.91 -6.98
CA LEU A 42 11.00 10.29 -6.49
C LEU A 42 11.56 11.24 -7.55
N ALA A 43 12.61 10.83 -8.27
CA ALA A 43 13.24 11.62 -9.33
C ALA A 43 12.28 11.92 -10.50
N CYS A 44 11.35 11.01 -10.80
CA CYS A 44 10.36 11.20 -11.88
C CYS A 44 9.15 12.05 -11.44
N GLY A 45 8.88 12.15 -10.14
CA GLY A 45 7.67 12.78 -9.62
C GLY A 45 7.77 14.31 -9.53
N LYS A 46 6.89 15.01 -10.25
CA LYS A 46 6.82 16.49 -10.26
C LYS A 46 6.48 17.13 -8.90
N LEU A 47 5.89 16.35 -7.99
CA LEU A 47 5.48 16.80 -6.66
C LEU A 47 6.27 16.09 -5.54
N SER A 48 7.29 15.30 -5.88
CA SER A 48 8.04 14.51 -4.89
C SER A 48 8.65 15.40 -3.81
N ASN A 49 9.25 16.52 -4.21
CA ASN A 49 9.88 17.49 -3.31
C ASN A 49 8.91 18.18 -2.33
N LYS A 50 7.60 18.07 -2.54
CA LYS A 50 6.60 18.57 -1.60
C LYS A 50 6.41 17.64 -0.40
N PHE A 51 6.54 16.32 -0.63
CA PHE A 51 6.19 15.30 0.35
C PHE A 51 7.41 14.52 0.86
N PHE A 52 8.53 14.53 0.13
CA PHE A 52 9.71 13.73 0.42
C PHE A 52 10.99 14.56 0.29
N THR A 53 12.00 14.22 1.09
CA THR A 53 13.39 14.65 0.87
C THR A 53 14.04 13.87 -0.28
N ASP A 54 15.21 14.31 -0.71
CA ASP A 54 16.03 13.60 -1.71
C ASP A 54 16.49 12.20 -1.23
N GLU A 55 16.52 11.99 0.09
CA GLU A 55 16.80 10.69 0.72
C GLU A 55 15.57 9.78 0.79
N GLY A 56 14.37 10.29 0.48
CA GLY A 56 13.10 9.55 0.49
C GLY A 56 12.37 9.56 1.83
N THR A 57 12.77 10.45 2.75
CA THR A 57 12.07 10.64 4.02
C THR A 57 10.83 11.49 3.82
N PHE A 58 9.69 11.07 4.37
CA PHE A 58 8.44 11.84 4.31
C PHE A 58 8.52 13.10 5.19
N ILE A 59 8.07 14.26 4.68
CA ILE A 59 8.29 15.58 5.31
C ILE A 59 7.07 16.49 5.36
N ASP A 60 5.86 16.00 5.08
CA ASP A 60 4.66 16.88 4.99
C ASP A 60 3.98 17.15 6.35
N GLY A 61 4.78 17.26 7.42
CA GLY A 61 4.36 17.79 8.72
C GLY A 61 3.40 16.91 9.53
N ILE A 62 3.27 15.62 9.20
CA ILE A 62 2.55 14.65 10.03
C ILE A 62 3.46 13.46 10.36
N ASP A 63 3.26 12.89 11.54
CA ASP A 63 3.91 11.64 11.90
C ASP A 63 3.37 10.50 11.05
N LEU A 64 4.26 9.58 10.67
CA LEU A 64 3.85 8.35 10.02
C LEU A 64 2.99 7.54 11.01
N PRO A 65 1.84 6.98 10.57
CA PRO A 65 1.07 6.10 11.41
C PRO A 65 1.90 4.85 11.76
N ALA A 66 1.47 4.13 12.81
CA ALA A 66 2.11 2.87 13.17
C ALA A 66 2.15 1.94 11.95
N SER A 67 3.34 1.44 11.64
CA SER A 67 3.56 0.47 10.56
C SER A 67 2.94 -0.86 10.97
N ASN A 68 1.68 -1.07 10.60
CA ASN A 68 1.04 -2.38 10.71
C ASN A 68 1.39 -3.19 9.46
N SER A 69 1.79 -4.44 9.66
CA SER A 69 1.98 -5.40 8.58
C SER A 69 0.64 -5.78 7.95
N LEU A 70 0.66 -6.20 6.68
CA LEU A 70 -0.55 -6.74 6.04
C LEU A 70 -1.12 -7.94 6.83
N GLU A 71 -0.24 -8.74 7.45
CA GLU A 71 -0.60 -9.87 8.32
C GLU A 71 -1.48 -9.46 9.50
N GLU A 72 -1.18 -8.33 10.14
CA GLU A 72 -1.90 -7.80 11.30
C GLU A 72 -3.21 -7.12 10.88
N MET A 73 -3.22 -6.51 9.69
CA MET A 73 -4.40 -5.81 9.16
C MET A 73 -5.45 -6.77 8.58
N GLU A 74 -5.02 -7.94 8.11
CA GLU A 74 -5.90 -8.99 7.60
C GLU A 74 -6.47 -9.77 8.79
N THR A 75 -7.79 -9.83 8.94
CA THR A 75 -8.42 -10.46 10.12
C THR A 75 -9.49 -11.48 9.77
N LEU A 76 -9.84 -11.63 8.50
CA LEU A 76 -10.97 -12.46 8.07
C LEU A 76 -10.56 -13.83 7.52
N LEU A 77 -9.36 -13.96 6.96
CA LEU A 77 -8.80 -15.18 6.42
C LEU A 77 -7.86 -15.82 7.45
N GLU A 78 -7.73 -17.14 7.38
CA GLU A 78 -6.85 -17.90 8.27
C GLU A 78 -6.00 -18.91 7.48
N GLY A 79 -4.96 -19.44 8.14
CA GLY A 79 -4.16 -20.54 7.59
C GLY A 79 -3.49 -20.22 6.25
N ASP A 80 -3.60 -21.16 5.32
CA ASP A 80 -2.91 -21.05 4.01
C ASP A 80 -3.63 -20.12 3.03
N GLU A 81 -4.94 -19.89 3.20
CA GLU A 81 -5.67 -18.93 2.39
C GLU A 81 -5.18 -17.50 2.63
N LYS A 82 -5.01 -17.14 3.91
CA LYS A 82 -4.40 -15.87 4.32
C LYS A 82 -3.02 -15.67 3.70
N LYS A 83 -2.14 -16.68 3.80
CA LYS A 83 -0.77 -16.58 3.23
C LYS A 83 -0.79 -16.28 1.74
N ARG A 84 -1.59 -17.02 0.97
CA ARG A 84 -1.72 -16.83 -0.49
C ARG A 84 -2.30 -15.47 -0.83
N PHE A 85 -3.32 -15.03 -0.10
CA PHE A 85 -3.91 -13.70 -0.29
C PHE A 85 -2.89 -12.59 -0.03
N LEU A 86 -2.08 -12.70 1.04
CA LEU A 86 -1.05 -11.72 1.36
C LEU A 86 0.08 -11.70 0.31
N GLU A 87 0.49 -12.85 -0.20
CA GLU A 87 1.43 -12.94 -1.33
C GLU A 87 0.88 -12.25 -2.58
N PHE A 88 -0.39 -12.49 -2.90
CA PHE A 88 -1.09 -11.81 -3.99
C PHE A 88 -1.14 -10.28 -3.79
N MET A 89 -1.50 -9.83 -2.59
CA MET A 89 -1.54 -8.40 -2.25
C MET A 89 -0.15 -7.74 -2.38
N ARG A 90 0.93 -8.41 -1.97
CA ARG A 90 2.31 -7.91 -2.12
C ARG A 90 2.71 -7.73 -3.59
N LYS A 91 2.25 -8.59 -4.50
CA LYS A 91 2.51 -8.43 -5.94
C LYS A 91 1.84 -7.18 -6.50
N MET A 92 0.66 -6.83 -5.99
CA MET A 92 -0.09 -5.63 -6.41
C MET A 92 0.37 -4.33 -5.72
N LEU A 93 0.74 -4.42 -4.44
CA LEU A 93 1.12 -3.27 -3.60
C LEU A 93 2.60 -2.94 -3.76
N GLN A 94 2.93 -2.34 -4.90
CA GLN A 94 4.28 -1.87 -5.20
C GLN A 94 4.30 -0.40 -5.58
N TRP A 95 5.35 0.30 -5.11
CA TRP A 95 5.63 1.70 -5.41
C TRP A 95 5.85 1.92 -6.91
N ALA A 96 6.76 1.16 -7.51
CA ALA A 96 7.11 1.28 -8.92
C ALA A 96 6.02 0.62 -9.79
N PRO A 97 5.34 1.37 -10.66
CA PRO A 97 4.30 0.81 -11.53
C PRO A 97 4.85 -0.27 -12.47
N GLU A 98 6.13 -0.23 -12.84
CA GLU A 98 6.79 -1.23 -13.69
C GLU A 98 7.03 -2.56 -12.98
N ARG A 99 7.13 -2.54 -11.64
CA ARG A 99 7.26 -3.75 -10.83
C ARG A 99 5.91 -4.32 -10.39
N ARG A 100 4.85 -3.50 -10.46
CA ARG A 100 3.47 -3.94 -10.23
C ARG A 100 3.10 -4.92 -11.35
N SER A 101 2.72 -6.14 -10.97
CA SER A 101 2.25 -7.14 -11.94
C SER A 101 1.17 -6.53 -12.83
N THR A 102 1.33 -6.67 -14.15
CA THR A 102 0.33 -6.18 -15.11
C THR A 102 -0.97 -6.94 -14.92
N ALA A 103 -2.14 -6.32 -15.10
CA ALA A 103 -3.44 -6.94 -14.76
C ALA A 103 -3.71 -8.37 -15.31
N GLY A 104 -2.95 -8.84 -16.31
CA GLY A 104 -3.00 -10.21 -16.83
C GLY A 104 -2.26 -11.27 -15.99
N GLU A 105 -1.20 -10.91 -15.25
CA GLU A 105 -0.42 -11.85 -14.43
C GLU A 105 -1.11 -12.20 -13.09
N PRO A 106 -1.73 -11.25 -12.36
CA PRO A 106 -2.52 -11.54 -11.17
C PRO A 106 -3.71 -12.47 -11.47
N PHE A 107 -4.29 -12.41 -12.68
CA PHE A 107 -5.41 -13.28 -13.05
C PHE A 107 -5.04 -14.76 -13.08
N GLN A 108 -3.76 -15.10 -13.28
CA GLN A 108 -3.25 -16.47 -13.24
C GLN A 108 -2.74 -16.89 -11.86
N ASP A 109 -2.83 -16.02 -10.85
CA ASP A 109 -2.39 -16.34 -9.50
C ASP A 109 -3.24 -17.46 -8.90
N ASP A 110 -2.59 -18.44 -8.27
CA ASP A 110 -3.23 -19.59 -7.65
C ASP A 110 -4.30 -19.21 -6.64
N TRP A 111 -4.22 -18.02 -6.03
CA TRP A 111 -5.27 -17.51 -5.15
C TRP A 111 -6.57 -17.18 -5.91
N LEU A 112 -6.49 -16.51 -7.07
CA LEU A 112 -7.66 -16.19 -7.89
C LEU A 112 -8.15 -17.39 -8.72
N GLN A 113 -7.27 -18.34 -9.04
CA GLN A 113 -7.60 -19.56 -9.80
C GLN A 113 -8.09 -20.72 -8.92
N GLN A 114 -8.34 -20.49 -7.62
CA GLN A 114 -9.06 -21.46 -6.82
C GLN A 114 -10.47 -21.66 -7.40
N LYS A 115 -10.61 -22.73 -8.18
CA LYS A 115 -11.91 -23.25 -8.60
C LYS A 115 -12.71 -23.59 -7.34
N ALA A 116 -13.90 -23.00 -7.25
CA ALA A 116 -15.01 -23.54 -6.47
C ALA A 116 -15.33 -24.98 -6.90
#